data_AF-G6EFS7-F1
#
_entry.id   AF-G6EFS7-F1
#
_cell.length_a   1.000
_cell.length_b   1.000
_cell.length_c   1.000
_cell.angle_alpha   90.00
_cell.angle_beta   90.00
_cell.angle_gamma   90.00
#
_symmetry.space_group_name_H-M   'P 1'
#
loop_
_entity.id
_entity.type
_entity.pdbx_description
1 polymer ?
#
loop_
_entity_poly.entity_id
_entity_poly.type
_entity_poly.pdbx_seq_one_letter_code
_entity_poly.pdbx_strand_id
1 'polypeptide(L)' 'MPRQAELTSFHRAYNVALRARRQSGMRWFIVATGNPFQPIRTSCLAPGNDEIVLALVA' A
#
# COMPACT_ATOMS: atom_id res chain seq x y z
N MET A 1 -7.41 -17.39 -10.39
CA MET A 1 -7.01 -17.73 -9.00
C MET A 1 -6.82 -16.42 -8.21
N PRO A 2 -7.62 -16.15 -7.16
CA PRO A 2 -7.64 -14.85 -6.47
C PRO A 2 -6.30 -14.43 -5.87
N ARG A 3 -5.46 -15.37 -5.41
CA ARG A 3 -4.12 -15.10 -4.86
C ARG A 3 -3.18 -14.35 -5.82
N GLN A 4 -3.28 -14.57 -7.13
CA GLN A 4 -2.41 -13.89 -8.10
C GLN A 4 -2.79 -12.42 -8.29
N ALA A 5 -4.09 -12.11 -8.23
CA ALA A 5 -4.59 -10.75 -8.37
C ALA A 5 -4.18 -9.90 -7.15
N GLU A 6 -4.28 -10.47 -5.94
CA GLU A 6 -3.84 -9.83 -4.69
C GLU A 6 -2.34 -9.53 -4.72
N LEU A 7 -1.52 -10.52 -5.12
CA LEU A 7 -0.06 -10.33 -5.23
C LEU A 7 0.31 -9.26 -6.26
N THR A 8 -0.40 -9.23 -7.39
CA THR A 8 -0.21 -8.23 -8.45
C THR A 8 -0.57 -6.84 -7.96
N SER A 9 -1.67 -6.71 -7.21
CA SER A 9 -2.13 -5.44 -6.63
C SER A 9 -1.13 -4.91 -5.59
N PHE A 10 -0.64 -5.78 -4.71
CA PHE A 10 0.41 -5.43 -3.75
C PHE A 10 1.71 -5.00 -4.44
N HIS A 11 2.16 -5.76 -5.44
CA HIS A 11 3.39 -5.44 -6.18
C HIS A 11 3.28 -4.05 -6.84
N ARG A 12 2.13 -3.72 -7.45
CA ARG A 12 1.88 -2.40 -8.02
C ARG A 12 1.94 -1.31 -6.94
N ALA A 13 1.27 -1.51 -5.80
CA ALA A 13 1.29 -0.57 -4.68
C ALA A 13 2.72 -0.35 -4.14
N TYR A 14 3.52 -1.41 -4.05
CA TYR A 14 4.90 -1.34 -3.60
C TYR A 14 5.79 -0.52 -4.55
N ASN A 15 5.64 -0.71 -5.85
CA ASN A 15 6.36 0.10 -6.84
C ASN A 15 5.96 1.57 -6.80
N VAL A 16 4.69 1.88 -6.53
CA VAL A 16 4.21 3.27 -6.34
C VAL A 16 4.85 3.87 -5.09
N ALA A 17 4.79 3.17 -3.96
CA ALA A 17 5.38 3.61 -2.70
C ALA A 17 6.89 3.86 -2.82
N LEU A 18 7.63 2.98 -3.50
CA LEU A 18 9.06 3.14 -3.78
C LEU A 18 9.36 4.40 -4.59
N ARG A 19 8.60 4.65 -5.67
CA ARG A 19 8.79 5.84 -6.50
C ARG A 19 8.48 7.11 -5.72
N ALA A 20 7.39 7.11 -4.96
CA ALA A 20 6.99 8.24 -4.15
C ALA A 20 8.01 8.53 -3.04
N ARG A 21 8.53 7.51 -2.36
CA ARG A 21 9.62 7.63 -1.37
C ARG A 21 10.88 8.23 -1.98
N ARG A 22 11.26 7.81 -3.20
CA ARG A 22 12.42 8.38 -3.90
C ARG A 22 12.24 9.85 -4.26
N GLN A 23 11.01 10.29 -4.53
CA GLN A 23 10.71 11.67 -4.91
C GLN A 23 10.54 12.58 -3.70
N SER A 24 9.85 12.14 -2.64
CA SER A 24 9.54 12.99 -1.49
C SER A 24 10.49 12.80 -0.30
N GLY A 25 11.24 11.70 -0.25
CA GLY A 25 12.02 11.31 0.93
C GLY A 25 11.17 10.90 2.14
N MET A 26 9.84 10.95 2.03
CA MET A 26 8.93 10.57 3.10
C MET A 26 8.72 9.06 3.12
N ARG A 27 8.32 8.55 4.29
CA ARG A 27 7.89 7.16 4.42
C ARG A 27 6.51 6.98 3.81
N TRP A 28 6.31 5.84 3.16
CA TRP A 28 5.03 5.48 2.55
C TRP A 28 4.54 4.15 3.10
N PHE A 29 3.26 4.10 3.41
CA PHE A 29 2.54 2.94 3.92
C PHE A 29 1.75 2.29 2.79
N ILE A 30 1.74 0.98 2.78
CA ILE A 30 0.81 0.16 2.00
C ILE A 30 -0.12 -0.50 2.99
N VAL A 31 -1.42 -0.24 2.86
CA VAL A 31 -2.41 -0.68 3.82
C VAL A 31 -3.51 -1.48 3.14
N ALA A 32 -3.97 -2.53 3.81
CA ALA A 32 -5.23 -3.18 3.50
C ALA A 32 -6.36 -2.39 4.16
N THR A 33 -7.36 -2.02 3.36
CA THR A 33 -8.43 -1.11 3.79
C THR A 33 -9.69 -1.83 4.27
N GLY A 34 -9.78 -3.15 4.07
CA GLY A 34 -11.01 -3.92 4.26
C GLY A 34 -12.13 -3.63 3.24
N ASN A 35 -11.97 -2.63 2.37
CA ASN A 35 -12.93 -2.29 1.33
C ASN A 35 -12.72 -3.17 0.08
N PRO A 36 -13.71 -3.97 -0.35
CA PRO A 36 -13.57 -4.84 -1.52
C PRO A 36 -13.33 -4.07 -2.84
N PHE A 37 -13.74 -2.80 -2.93
CA PHE A 37 -13.54 -1.97 -4.12
C PHE A 37 -12.17 -1.27 -4.13
N GLN A 38 -11.55 -1.07 -2.97
CA GLN A 38 -10.21 -0.47 -2.85
C GLN A 38 -9.39 -1.26 -1.83
N PRO A 39 -9.10 -2.55 -2.07
CA PRO A 39 -8.56 -3.45 -1.06
C PRO A 39 -7.19 -3.02 -0.54
N ILE A 40 -6.42 -2.29 -1.36
CA ILE A 40 -5.10 -1.77 -1.03
C ILE A 40 -5.05 -0.28 -1.30
N ARG A 41 -4.47 0.46 -0.36
CA ARG A 41 -4.18 1.90 -0.48
C ARG A 41 -2.70 2.15 -0.19
N THR A 42 -2.13 3.12 -0.90
CA THR A 42 -0.77 3.62 -0.64
C THR A 42 -0.86 5.06 -0.17
N SER A 43 -0.23 5.39 0.95
CA SER A 43 -0.36 6.71 1.60
C SER A 43 0.92 7.10 2.33
N CYS A 44 1.27 8.38 2.35
CA CYS A 44 2.32 8.93 3.22
C CYS A 44 1.80 9.29 4.63
N LEU A 45 0.48 9.23 4.82
CA LEU A 45 -0.16 9.42 6.12
C LEU A 45 -0.22 8.10 6.87
N ALA A 46 -0.25 8.21 8.20
CA ALA A 46 -0.46 7.05 9.06
C ALA A 46 -1.75 6.30 8.67
N PRO A 47 -1.77 4.96 8.79
CA PRO A 47 -2.97 4.17 8.62
C PRO A 47 -4.08 4.64 9.57
N GLY A 48 -5.32 4.56 9.12
CA GLY A 48 -6.49 4.70 10.00
C GLY A 48 -6.62 3.51 10.96
N ASN A 49 -7.45 3.63 11.99
CA ASN A 49 -7.62 2.60 13.03
C ASN A 49 -8.09 1.23 12.49
N ASP A 50 -8.85 1.22 11.39
CA ASP A 50 -9.39 0.01 10.79
C ASP A 50 -8.52 -0.53 9.63
N GLU A 51 -7.37 0.09 9.36
CA GLU A 51 -6.48 -0.29 8.28
C GLU A 51 -5.31 -1.15 8.78
N ILE A 52 -4.99 -2.20 8.03
CA ILE A 52 -3.87 -3.09 8.36
C ILE A 52 -2.66 -2.69 7.53
N VAL A 53 -1.54 -2.36 8.18
CA VAL A 53 -0.28 -2.10 7.47
C VAL A 53 0.24 -3.40 6.88
N LEU A 54 0.32 -3.45 5.55
CA LEU A 54 0.93 -4.56 4.81
C LEU A 54 2.43 -4.36 4.64
N ALA A 55 2.87 -3.10 4.46
CA ALA A 55 4.28 -2.75 4.38
C ALA A 55 4.54 -1.27 4.69
N LEU A 56 5.75 -0.99 5.15
CA LEU A 56 6.32 0.35 5.29
C LEU A 56 7.52 0.47 4.36
N VAL A 57 7.55 1.52 3.54
CA VAL A 57 8.66 1.87 2.65
C VAL A 57 9.35 3.10 3.21
N ALA A 58 10.57 2.94 3.72
CA ALA A 58 11.37 3.99 4.38
C ALA A 58 12.68 4.24 3.64
#